data_AF-A0A3M2AMS0-F1
#
_entry.id   AF-A0A3M2AMS0-F1
#
_cell.length_a   1.000
_cell.length_b   1.000
_cell.length_c   1.000
_cell.angle_alpha   90.00
_cell.angle_beta   90.00
_cell.angle_gamma   90.00
#
_symmetry.space_group_name_H-M   'P 1'
#
loop_
_entity.id
_entity.type
_entity.pdbx_description
1 polymer ?
#
loop_
_entity_poly.entity_id
_entity_poly.type
_entity_poly.pdbx_seq_one_letter_code
_entity_poly.pdbx_strand_id
1 'polypeptide(L)'
;MGMVGGGPGAFIGAVHRLCLAMDGDFELVAGAFSSDPAKSRRTGAELGLDPARVYGSWQEMAAAEAELPEDRRIHCVSITT
;
A
#
# COMPACT_ATOMS: atom_id res chain seq x y z
N MET A 1 2.22 5.58 -5.55
CA MET A 1 2.34 4.12 -5.77
C MET A 1 1.56 3.34 -4.70
N GLY A 2 1.28 2.06 -4.94
CA GLY A 2 0.64 1.17 -3.96
C GLY A 2 1.50 -0.04 -3.56
N MET A 3 1.09 -0.75 -2.51
CA MET A 3 1.77 -1.98 -2.04
C MET A 3 0.78 -3.10 -1.69
N VAL A 4 1.10 -4.33 -2.08
CA VAL A 4 0.40 -5.56 -1.68
C VAL A 4 1.34 -6.43 -0.85
N GLY A 5 0.90 -6.87 0.32
CA GLY A 5 1.76 -7.56 1.30
C GLY A 5 2.58 -6.59 2.15
N GLY A 6 3.61 -7.07 2.83
CA GLY A 6 4.49 -6.21 3.64
C GLY A 6 3.86 -5.67 4.93
N GLY A 7 2.83 -6.34 5.44
CA GLY A 7 2.13 -6.03 6.69
C GLY A 7 2.93 -6.26 7.97
N PRO A 8 2.26 -6.35 9.14
CA PRO A 8 2.94 -6.32 10.43
C PRO A 8 3.95 -7.46 10.58
N GLY A 9 5.18 -7.13 10.99
CA GLY A 9 6.28 -8.09 11.17
C GLY A 9 6.98 -8.53 9.89
N ALA A 10 6.58 -8.04 8.71
CA ALA A 10 7.22 -8.38 7.44
C ALA A 10 8.52 -7.57 7.24
N PHE A 11 9.66 -8.25 7.18
CA PHE A 11 10.95 -7.64 6.89
C PHE A 11 11.01 -7.08 5.46
N ILE A 12 10.59 -7.87 4.47
CA ILE A 12 10.69 -7.48 3.04
C ILE A 12 9.83 -6.25 2.72
N GLY A 13 8.64 -6.14 3.32
CA GLY A 13 7.81 -4.94 3.15
C GLY A 13 8.51 -3.67 3.64
N ALA A 14 9.21 -3.75 4.77
CA ALA A 14 9.97 -2.61 5.31
C ALA A 14 11.16 -2.23 4.40
N VAL A 15 11.89 -3.22 3.88
CA VAL A 15 13.01 -2.98 2.94
C VAL A 15 12.53 -2.31 1.66
N HIS A 16 11.42 -2.78 1.07
CA HIS A 16 10.86 -2.14 -0.12
C HIS A 16 10.47 -0.69 0.14
N ARG A 17 9.78 -0.39 1.25
CA ARG A 17 9.44 0.99 1.61
C ARG A 17 10.68 1.86 1.82
N LEU A 18 11.74 1.32 2.43
CA LEU A 18 13.00 2.03 2.60
C LEU A 18 13.64 2.37 1.24
N CYS A 19 13.78 1.40 0.33
CA CYS A 19 14.32 1.64 -1.00
C CYS A 19 13.53 2.70 -1.76
N LEU A 20 12.20 2.63 -1.71
CA LEU A 20 11.32 3.60 -2.37
C LEU A 20 11.49 5.03 -1.82
N ALA A 21 11.67 5.16 -0.51
CA ALA A 21 11.91 6.44 0.13
C ALA A 21 13.32 7.01 -0.16
N MET A 22 14.31 6.16 -0.43
CA MET A 22 15.69 6.58 -0.72
C MET A 22 15.82 7.29 -2.06
N ASP A 23 15.10 6.83 -3.09
CA ASP A 23 15.12 7.46 -4.41
C ASP A 23 14.27 8.75 -4.44
N GLY A 24 13.28 8.89 -3.55
CA GLY A 24 12.43 10.07 -3.44
C GLY A 24 11.43 10.25 -4.60
N ASP A 25 11.49 9.40 -5.62
CA ASP A 25 10.63 9.44 -6.80
C ASP A 25 9.22 8.88 -6.56
N PHE A 26 9.01 8.24 -5.41
CA PHE A 26 7.75 7.57 -5.11
C PHE A 26 7.17 7.94 -3.76
N GLU A 27 5.87 8.21 -3.77
CA GLU A 27 5.05 8.33 -2.57
C GLU A 27 4.13 7.10 -2.44
N LEU A 28 4.20 6.38 -1.32
CA LEU A 28 3.27 5.31 -1.00
C LEU A 28 1.96 5.93 -0.52
N VAL A 29 0.86 5.71 -1.27
CA VAL A 29 -0.43 6.36 -1.00
C VAL A 29 -1.59 5.38 -0.76
N ALA A 30 -1.38 4.10 -1.05
CA ALA A 30 -2.40 3.06 -0.91
C ALA A 30 -1.78 1.69 -0.60
N GLY A 31 -2.54 0.79 0.00
CA GLY A 31 -2.06 -0.59 0.16
C GLY A 31 -3.07 -1.61 0.68
N ALA A 32 -2.75 -2.88 0.41
CA ALA A 32 -3.41 -4.06 0.96
C ALA A 32 -2.35 -4.93 1.65
N PHE A 33 -2.11 -4.67 2.94
CA PHE A 33 -0.92 -5.18 3.63
C PHE A 33 -1.08 -6.57 4.24
N SER A 34 -2.31 -7.03 4.39
CA SER A 34 -2.64 -8.35 4.93
C SER A 34 -4.00 -8.81 4.42
N SER A 35 -4.19 -10.13 4.31
CA SER A 35 -5.52 -10.73 4.10
C SER A 35 -6.44 -10.57 5.31
N ASP A 36 -5.90 -10.21 6.48
CA ASP A 36 -6.66 -9.76 7.64
C ASP A 36 -6.85 -8.23 7.56
N PRO A 37 -8.08 -7.73 7.33
CA PRO A 37 -8.33 -6.31 7.17
C PRO A 37 -7.94 -5.46 8.39
N ALA A 38 -8.00 -6.03 9.61
CA ALA A 38 -7.60 -5.32 10.81
C ALA A 38 -6.09 -5.11 10.85
N LYS A 39 -5.30 -6.12 10.44
CA LYS A 39 -3.85 -5.99 10.30
C LYS A 39 -3.48 -5.03 9.18
N SER A 40 -4.21 -5.08 8.06
CA SER A 40 -4.00 -4.14 6.94
C SER A 40 -4.20 -2.68 7.39
N ARG A 41 -5.33 -2.38 8.04
CA ARG A 41 -5.61 -1.05 8.61
C ARG A 41 -4.56 -0.60 9.62
N ARG A 42 -4.10 -1.50 10.49
CA ARG A 42 -3.04 -1.18 11.46
C ARG A 42 -1.75 -0.75 10.75
N THR A 43 -1.30 -1.50 9.74
CA THR A 43 -0.11 -1.11 8.96
C THR A 43 -0.34 0.20 8.22
N GLY A 44 -1.51 0.42 7.62
CA GLY A 44 -1.83 1.70 7.00
C GLY A 44 -1.71 2.89 7.97
N ALA A 45 -2.22 2.74 9.19
CA ALA A 45 -2.12 3.76 10.24
C ALA A 45 -0.67 3.99 10.69
N GLU A 46 0.12 2.92 10.88
CA GLU A 46 1.55 3.01 11.22
C GLU A 46 2.36 3.73 10.13
N LEU A 47 1.94 3.60 8.88
CA LEU A 47 2.56 4.26 7.72
C LEU A 47 1.99 5.65 7.41
N GLY A 48 1.00 6.13 8.18
CA GLY A 48 0.39 7.45 7.98
C GLY A 48 -0.45 7.57 6.71
N LEU A 49 -0.97 6.45 6.17
CA LEU A 49 -1.80 6.45 4.97
C LEU A 49 -3.23 6.90 5.27
N ASP A 50 -3.88 7.48 4.25
CA ASP A 50 -5.31 7.74 4.28
C ASP A 50 -6.08 6.43 4.52
N PRO A 51 -6.88 6.31 5.60
CA PRO A 51 -7.66 5.11 5.89
C PRO A 51 -8.58 4.67 4.74
N ALA A 52 -9.03 5.59 3.88
CA ALA A 52 -9.84 5.28 2.71
C ALA A 52 -9.07 4.53 1.60
N ARG A 53 -7.74 4.55 1.65
CA ARG A 53 -6.83 3.91 0.68
C ARG A 53 -6.07 2.71 1.26
N VAL A 54 -6.59 2.17 2.37
CA VAL A 54 -6.07 0.95 3.00
C VAL A 54 -7.12 -0.15 2.89
N TYR A 55 -6.83 -1.13 2.05
CA TYR A 55 -7.80 -2.12 1.58
C TYR A 55 -7.65 -3.46 2.30
N GLY A 56 -8.73 -4.25 2.32
CA GLY A 56 -8.73 -5.60 2.87
C GLY A 56 -8.24 -6.67 1.89
N SER A 57 -8.23 -6.35 0.60
CA SER A 57 -7.72 -7.22 -0.46
C SER A 57 -7.08 -6.40 -1.58
N TRP A 58 -6.18 -7.03 -2.35
CA TRP A 58 -5.57 -6.35 -3.50
C TRP A 58 -6.56 -6.17 -4.65
N GLN A 59 -7.57 -7.04 -4.77
CA GLN A 59 -8.63 -6.91 -5.78
C GLN A 59 -9.47 -5.66 -5.52
N GLU A 60 -9.86 -5.44 -4.26
CA GLU A 60 -10.56 -4.23 -3.83
C GLU A 60 -9.71 -2.98 -4.12
N MET A 61 -8.41 -3.01 -3.77
CA MET A 61 -7.48 -1.92 -4.08
C MET A 61 -7.42 -1.63 -5.58
N ALA A 62 -7.23 -2.67 -6.41
CA ALA A 62 -7.10 -2.51 -7.86
C ALA A 62 -8.38 -1.93 -8.48
N ALA A 63 -9.56 -2.40 -8.05
CA ALA A 63 -10.83 -1.87 -8.53
C ALA A 63 -11.04 -0.42 -8.10
N ALA A 64 -10.84 -0.11 -6.81
CA ALA A 64 -11.07 1.23 -6.27
C ALA A 64 -10.09 2.27 -6.85
N GLU A 65 -8.81 1.91 -6.99
CA GLU A 65 -7.79 2.80 -7.55
C GLU A 65 -7.97 3.02 -9.06
N ALA A 66 -8.50 2.05 -9.80
CA ALA A 66 -8.78 2.20 -11.23
C ALA A 66 -9.88 3.24 -11.52
N GLU A 67 -10.82 3.42 -10.60
CA GLU A 67 -11.91 4.40 -10.70
C GLU A 67 -11.49 5.83 -10.32
N LEU A 68 -10.32 6.00 -9.68
CA LEU A 68 -9.82 7.32 -9.32
C LEU A 68 -9.29 8.07 -10.56
N PRO A 69 -9.40 9.41 -10.59
CA PRO A 69 -8.75 10.23 -11.60
C PRO A 69 -7.26 9.91 -11.74
N GLU A 70 -6.71 10.06 -12.95
CA GLU A 70 -5.33 9.71 -13.26
C GLU A 70 -4.31 10.41 -12.34
N ASP A 71 -4.56 11.65 -11.95
CA ASP A 71 -3.72 12.44 -11.05
C ASP A 71 -3.83 12.05 -9.57
N ARG A 72 -4.71 11.10 -9.22
CA ARG A 72 -4.98 10.63 -7.84
C ARG A 72 -4.69 9.15 -7.64
N ARG A 73 -4.89 8.32 -8.67
CA ARG A 73 -4.70 6.86 -8.60
C ARG A 73 -3.25 6.45 -8.44
N ILE A 74 -3.01 5.22 -7.99
CA ILE A 74 -1.69 4.61 -8.06
C ILE A 74 -1.27 4.33 -9.51
N HIS A 75 0.00 4.60 -9.84
CA HIS A 75 0.58 4.34 -11.17
C HIS A 75 1.39 3.04 -11.23
N CYS A 76 1.75 2.48 -10.08
CA CYS A 76 2.49 1.23 -9.97
C CYS A 76 2.20 0.57 -8.62
N VAL A 77 2.47 -0.73 -8.54
CA VAL A 77 2.29 -1.55 -7.33
C VAL A 77 3.55 -2.36 -7.04
N SER A 78 3.96 -2.38 -5.76
CA SER A 78 4.98 -3.31 -5.27
C SER A 78 4.32 -4.50 -4.60
N ILE A 79 4.67 -5.73 -5.00
CA ILE A 79 4.09 -6.97 -4.47
C ILE A 79 5.13 -7.66 -3.58
N THR A 80 4.78 -7.85 -2.32
CA THR A 80 5.64 -8.34 -1.21
C THR A 80 4.88 -9.33 -0.31
N THR A 81 4.05 -10.18 -0.93
CA THR A 81 3.23 -11.21 -0.26
C THR A 81 4.07 -12.34 0.31
#